data_AF-A0ABC8JRP4-F1
#
_entry.id   AF-A0ABC8JRP4-F1
#
_cell.length_a   1.000
_cell.length_b   1.000
_cell.length_c   1.000
_cell.angle_alpha   90.00
_cell.angle_beta   90.00
_cell.angle_gamma   90.00
#
_symmetry.space_group_name_H-M   'P 1'
#
loop_
_entity.id
_entity.type
_entity.pdbx_description
1 polymer ?
#
loop_
_entity_poly.entity_id
_entity_poly.type
_entity_poly.pdbx_seq_one_letter_code
_entity_poly.pdbx_strand_id
1 'polypeptide(L)'
;MTWTCLFSRLRTHTLSSFTRRWRSTLVSDERNEIAFLDLETTVPTKAGQPVAIIEFGDILVCPKTLSERYSYSTLVRPTDPSLISTLSKRRSGITREGVLSAPTFAEISHLVYDNLNGESFYLLSLSGHNIKRFDIPRLREAYAEISQPPPEPKAIIDTLPLLTHKFGKRAGDMKMASLARYFGLGNQTHRSLDDARMTLEVLKLCATVSLLRSIVPDILAETIRLSPSDTSCCEPSDSSDVTTLISKTHIETDKAKNGRQQQDESTPSPDPDAKDEALLKLKLY
;
A
#
# COMPACT_ATOMS: atom_id res chain seq x y z
N MET A 1 -26.95 -47.87 13.81
CA MET A 1 -25.77 -47.57 14.65
C MET A 1 -24.84 -46.68 13.83
N THR A 2 -25.25 -45.43 13.57
CA THR A 2 -24.86 -44.18 14.27
C THR A 2 -23.39 -43.79 14.03
N TRP A 3 -23.17 -43.09 12.91
CA TRP A 3 -22.03 -42.20 12.70
C TRP A 3 -22.30 -40.89 13.44
N THR A 4 -21.83 -40.80 14.68
CA THR A 4 -21.82 -39.57 15.46
C THR A 4 -20.64 -39.62 16.41
N CYS A 5 -19.99 -38.46 16.59
CA CYS A 5 -19.04 -38.13 17.65
C CYS A 5 -17.56 -38.37 17.33
N LEU A 6 -16.91 -37.38 16.68
CA LEU A 6 -15.56 -36.95 17.09
C LEU A 6 -15.14 -35.56 16.53
N PHE A 7 -16.09 -34.64 16.35
CA PHE A 7 -15.78 -33.22 16.10
C PHE A 7 -16.23 -32.37 17.29
N SER A 8 -15.52 -32.49 18.42
CA SER A 8 -15.76 -31.60 19.56
C SER A 8 -14.58 -31.55 20.55
N ARG A 9 -13.34 -31.38 20.08
CA ARG A 9 -12.22 -30.87 20.92
C ARG A 9 -10.92 -30.68 20.14
N LEU A 10 -10.86 -29.66 19.27
CA LEU A 10 -9.57 -29.07 18.90
C LEU A 10 -9.65 -27.56 19.15
N ARG A 11 -9.35 -27.23 20.42
CA ARG A 11 -9.08 -25.89 20.93
C ARG A 11 -7.91 -25.28 20.16
N THR A 12 -8.15 -24.15 19.49
CA THR A 12 -7.35 -22.89 19.44
C THR A 12 -5.80 -22.89 19.35
N HIS A 13 -5.08 -24.01 19.39
CA HIS A 13 -3.60 -24.04 19.37
C HIS A 13 -2.99 -24.33 17.98
N THR A 14 -3.79 -24.75 17.00
CA THR A 14 -3.32 -25.16 15.67
C THR A 14 -3.26 -24.02 14.64
N LEU A 15 -4.01 -22.92 14.82
CA LEU A 15 -3.98 -21.79 13.89
C LEU A 15 -2.74 -20.90 14.09
N SER A 16 -2.33 -20.67 15.34
CA SER A 16 -1.11 -19.91 15.67
C SER A 16 0.18 -20.59 15.20
N SER A 17 0.25 -21.92 15.31
CA SER A 17 1.42 -22.69 14.84
C SER A 17 1.47 -22.79 13.31
N PHE A 18 0.32 -22.76 12.64
CA PHE A 18 0.24 -22.77 11.18
C PHE A 18 0.70 -21.44 10.55
N THR A 19 0.30 -20.30 11.11
CA THR A 19 0.76 -18.97 10.64
C THR A 19 2.25 -18.75 10.91
N ARG A 20 2.76 -19.21 12.06
CA ARG A 20 4.19 -19.12 12.42
C ARG A 20 5.08 -20.02 11.55
N ARG A 21 4.61 -21.21 11.19
CA ARG A 21 5.35 -22.21 10.38
C ARG A 21 5.42 -21.85 8.89
N TRP A 22 4.37 -21.28 8.31
CA TRP A 22 4.43 -20.75 6.93
C TRP A 22 5.33 -19.51 6.83
N ARG A 23 5.34 -18.68 7.89
CA ARG A 23 6.26 -17.55 8.02
C ARG A 23 7.71 -17.94 8.30
N SER A 24 8.10 -19.21 8.42
CA SER A 24 9.50 -19.59 8.72
C SER A 24 10.29 -20.15 7.53
N THR A 25 9.68 -20.30 6.35
CA THR A 25 10.29 -20.99 5.20
C THR A 25 10.99 -20.06 4.20
N LEU A 26 10.85 -18.74 4.35
CA LEU A 26 11.51 -17.77 3.48
C LEU A 26 12.82 -17.30 4.14
N VAL A 27 13.93 -17.52 3.43
CA VAL A 27 15.30 -17.14 3.77
C VAL A 27 15.35 -15.69 4.28
N SER A 28 16.11 -15.48 5.34
CA SER A 28 16.15 -14.30 6.22
C SER A 28 16.54 -12.97 5.58
N ASP A 29 16.86 -12.92 4.29
CA ASP A 29 17.39 -11.73 3.61
C ASP A 29 16.34 -10.95 2.77
N GLU A 30 15.12 -11.51 2.59
CA GLU A 30 14.18 -11.06 1.56
C GLU A 30 12.83 -10.49 2.06
N ARG A 31 12.58 -10.46 3.37
CA ARG A 31 11.30 -10.00 3.91
C ARG A 31 11.46 -8.67 4.62
N ASN A 32 11.67 -7.61 3.83
CA ASN A 32 11.34 -6.27 4.29
C ASN A 32 9.92 -5.99 3.83
N GLU A 33 8.97 -5.76 4.74
CA GLU A 33 7.57 -5.47 4.41
C GLU A 33 7.15 -4.10 4.95
N ILE A 34 6.13 -3.54 4.32
CA ILE A 34 5.43 -2.35 4.78
C ILE A 34 4.02 -2.79 5.18
N ALA A 35 3.64 -2.54 6.43
CA ALA A 35 2.27 -2.75 6.89
C ALA A 35 1.46 -1.49 6.57
N PHE A 36 0.38 -1.63 5.82
CA PHE A 36 -0.63 -0.57 5.71
C PHE A 36 -1.75 -0.90 6.69
N LEU A 37 -2.04 0.02 7.61
CA LEU A 37 -2.99 -0.13 8.69
C LEU A 37 -4.08 0.93 8.58
N ASP A 38 -5.30 0.51 8.86
CA ASP A 38 -6.43 1.37 9.15
C ASP A 38 -7.27 0.75 10.28
N LEU A 39 -7.91 1.60 11.09
CA LEU A 39 -8.80 1.19 12.18
C LEU A 39 -10.16 1.89 12.07
N GLU A 40 -11.24 1.12 12.13
CA GLU A 40 -12.54 1.69 12.45
C GLU A 40 -12.71 1.78 13.97
N THR A 41 -13.24 2.91 14.43
CA THR A 41 -13.39 3.19 15.86
C THR A 41 -14.79 3.69 16.20
N THR A 42 -15.17 3.59 17.47
CA THR A 42 -16.37 4.28 17.95
C THR A 42 -16.20 5.79 17.79
N VAL A 43 -17.32 6.48 17.54
CA VAL A 43 -17.33 7.94 17.34
C VAL A 43 -17.89 8.52 18.63
N PRO A 44 -17.08 9.27 19.41
CA PRO A 44 -17.54 9.83 20.66
C PRO A 44 -18.64 10.87 20.38
N THR A 45 -19.74 10.77 21.13
CA THR A 45 -20.88 11.70 21.06
C THR A 45 -20.70 12.93 21.94
N LYS A 46 -19.75 12.88 22.89
CA LYS A 46 -19.40 13.98 23.80
C LYS A 46 -17.87 14.08 23.90
N ALA A 47 -17.37 15.30 24.10
CA ALA A 47 -15.95 15.51 24.37
C ALA A 47 -15.52 14.72 25.62
N GLY A 48 -14.37 14.04 25.53
CA GLY A 48 -13.83 13.21 26.61
C GLY A 48 -14.43 11.81 26.71
N GLN A 49 -15.38 11.42 25.85
CA GLN A 49 -15.80 10.02 25.79
C GLN A 49 -14.68 9.14 25.24
N PRO A 50 -14.50 7.92 25.79
CA PRO A 50 -13.49 6.99 25.31
C PRO A 50 -13.82 6.52 23.89
N VAL A 51 -12.76 6.29 23.13
CA VAL A 51 -12.81 5.77 21.76
C VAL A 51 -12.33 4.33 21.82
N ALA A 52 -13.08 3.41 21.20
CA ALA A 52 -12.70 2.01 21.13
C ALA A 52 -12.54 1.56 19.68
N ILE A 53 -11.58 0.67 19.44
CA ILE A 53 -11.40 0.01 18.15
C ILE A 53 -12.55 -0.97 17.95
N ILE A 54 -13.21 -0.92 16.79
CA ILE A 54 -14.32 -1.81 16.40
C ILE A 54 -14.00 -2.65 15.17
N GLU A 55 -13.01 -2.25 14.39
CA GLU A 55 -12.40 -3.06 13.32
C GLU A 55 -10.91 -2.80 13.27
N PHE A 56 -10.16 -3.85 13.02
CA PHE A 56 -8.75 -3.80 12.68
C PHE A 56 -8.58 -4.28 11.25
N GLY A 57 -7.79 -3.58 10.44
CA GLY A 57 -7.44 -4.01 9.09
C GLY A 57 -6.00 -3.65 8.74
N ASP A 58 -5.21 -4.65 8.37
CA ASP A 58 -3.88 -4.44 7.82
C ASP A 58 -3.62 -5.27 6.56
N ILE A 59 -2.66 -4.79 5.78
CA ILE A 59 -2.02 -5.54 4.70
C ILE A 59 -0.50 -5.44 4.83
N LEU A 60 0.20 -6.54 4.59
CA LEU A 60 1.66 -6.56 4.47
C LEU A 60 2.04 -6.52 3.00
N VAL A 61 2.84 -5.54 2.64
CA VAL A 61 3.17 -5.21 1.25
C VAL A 61 4.66 -5.38 1.01
N CYS A 62 5.01 -6.03 -0.09
CA CYS A 62 6.40 -6.10 -0.53
C CYS A 62 6.83 -4.74 -1.09
N PRO A 63 7.89 -4.09 -0.58
CA PRO A 63 8.32 -2.77 -1.02
C PRO A 63 8.90 -2.77 -2.43
N LYS A 64 9.41 -3.92 -2.92
CA LYS A 64 9.96 -4.05 -4.27
C LYS A 64 8.85 -4.08 -5.33
N THR A 65 7.78 -4.84 -5.08
CA THR A 65 6.70 -5.10 -6.07
C THR A 65 5.42 -4.34 -5.78
N LEU A 66 5.29 -3.76 -4.58
CA LEU A 66 4.07 -3.12 -4.05
C LEU A 66 2.82 -4.04 -4.12
N SER A 67 3.05 -5.35 -4.07
CA SER A 67 2.02 -6.37 -4.05
C SER A 67 1.67 -6.73 -2.61
N GLU A 68 0.38 -6.84 -2.31
CA GLU A 68 -0.13 -7.42 -1.07
C GLU A 68 0.34 -8.87 -0.95
N ARG A 69 1.03 -9.19 0.15
CA ARG A 69 1.52 -10.54 0.48
C ARG A 69 0.63 -11.23 1.49
N TYR A 70 0.04 -10.45 2.38
CA TYR A 70 -0.81 -10.92 3.45
C TYR A 70 -1.79 -9.81 3.82
N SER A 71 -2.97 -10.20 4.29
CA SER A 71 -3.97 -9.31 4.85
C SER A 71 -4.54 -9.92 6.11
N TYR A 72 -4.78 -9.09 7.13
CA TYR A 72 -5.55 -9.50 8.29
C TYR A 72 -6.60 -8.45 8.62
N SER A 73 -7.82 -8.90 8.87
CA SER A 73 -8.89 -8.03 9.31
C SER A 73 -9.86 -8.78 10.22
N THR A 74 -10.35 -8.08 11.22
CA THR A 74 -11.37 -8.59 12.14
C THR A 74 -12.13 -7.43 12.75
N LEU A 75 -13.42 -7.66 13.04
CA LEU A 75 -14.11 -6.83 14.02
C LEU A 75 -13.47 -7.02 15.40
N VAL A 76 -13.61 -6.01 16.25
CA VAL A 76 -13.05 -5.99 17.60
C VAL A 76 -14.15 -5.62 18.57
N ARG A 77 -14.41 -6.50 19.54
CA ARG A 77 -15.35 -6.24 20.62
C ARG A 77 -14.70 -5.37 21.69
N PRO A 78 -15.21 -4.17 21.97
CA PRO A 78 -14.71 -3.35 23.07
C PRO A 78 -15.04 -3.96 24.41
N THR A 79 -14.21 -3.70 25.42
CA THR A 79 -14.42 -4.14 26.80
C THR A 79 -15.70 -3.55 27.40
N ASP A 80 -16.01 -2.30 27.07
CA ASP A 80 -17.28 -1.65 27.42
C ASP A 80 -18.28 -1.71 26.23
N PRO A 81 -19.34 -2.55 26.31
CA PRO A 81 -20.36 -2.66 25.27
C PRO A 81 -21.24 -1.40 25.13
N SER A 82 -21.18 -0.45 26.06
CA SER A 82 -21.93 0.81 25.97
C SER A 82 -21.46 1.67 24.80
N LEU A 83 -20.18 1.55 24.42
CA LEU A 83 -19.53 2.34 23.37
C LEU A 83 -20.05 2.04 21.97
N ILE A 84 -20.69 0.89 21.78
CA ILE A 84 -21.24 0.45 20.48
C ILE A 84 -22.76 0.65 20.37
N SER A 85 -23.36 1.37 21.32
CA SER A 85 -24.80 1.65 21.33
C SER A 85 -25.30 2.44 20.12
N THR A 86 -24.43 3.21 19.48
CA THR A 86 -24.75 4.10 18.36
C THR A 86 -24.38 3.54 16.97
N LEU A 87 -23.93 2.28 16.87
CA LEU A 87 -23.40 1.72 15.61
C LEU A 87 -24.45 1.50 14.50
N SER A 88 -25.75 1.56 14.78
CA SER A 88 -26.82 1.14 13.87
C SER A 88 -27.00 1.95 12.56
N LYS A 89 -26.17 2.97 12.28
CA LYS A 89 -26.33 3.87 11.12
C LYS A 89 -25.05 4.23 10.36
N ARG A 90 -24.01 3.39 10.41
CA ARG A 90 -22.72 3.73 9.79
C ARG A 90 -22.62 3.34 8.32
N ARG A 91 -21.87 4.13 7.56
CA ARG A 91 -21.50 3.84 6.16
C ARG A 91 -20.69 2.55 6.02
N SER A 92 -19.94 2.19 7.06
CA SER A 92 -19.15 0.95 7.12
C SER A 92 -19.99 -0.32 7.06
N GLY A 93 -21.29 -0.27 7.39
CA GLY A 93 -22.10 -1.48 7.49
C GLY A 93 -21.76 -2.39 8.68
N ILE A 94 -20.86 -1.96 9.58
CA ILE A 94 -20.55 -2.68 10.81
C ILE A 94 -21.77 -2.67 11.74
N THR A 95 -22.29 -3.85 12.06
CA THR A 95 -23.45 -4.01 12.94
C THR A 95 -23.04 -4.21 14.40
N ARG A 96 -23.91 -3.83 15.33
CA ARG A 96 -23.69 -4.03 16.77
C ARG A 96 -23.53 -5.51 17.09
N GLU A 97 -24.37 -6.34 16.51
CA GLU A 97 -24.41 -7.78 16.69
C GLU A 97 -23.10 -8.42 16.22
N GLY A 98 -22.59 -7.98 15.06
CA GLY A 98 -21.28 -8.40 14.54
C GLY A 98 -20.16 -8.10 15.53
N VAL A 99 -20.11 -6.87 16.05
CA VAL A 99 -19.09 -6.46 17.03
C VAL A 99 -19.23 -7.21 18.35
N LEU A 100 -20.44 -7.50 18.83
CA LEU A 100 -20.64 -8.28 20.06
C LEU A 100 -20.20 -9.74 19.93
N SER A 101 -20.27 -10.30 18.72
CA SER A 101 -19.79 -11.66 18.41
C SER A 101 -18.29 -11.75 18.12
N ALA A 102 -17.62 -10.60 17.97
CA ALA A 102 -16.22 -10.50 17.62
C ALA A 102 -15.28 -10.81 18.81
N PRO A 103 -14.01 -11.16 18.55
CA PRO A 103 -13.00 -11.26 19.59
C PRO A 103 -12.70 -9.89 20.21
N THR A 104 -12.27 -9.90 21.46
CA THR A 104 -11.74 -8.72 22.16
C THR A 104 -10.36 -8.34 21.65
N PHE A 105 -9.92 -7.11 21.92
CA PHE A 105 -8.57 -6.69 21.58
C PHE A 105 -7.49 -7.56 22.24
N ALA A 106 -7.70 -7.97 23.50
CA ALA A 106 -6.79 -8.88 24.21
C ALA A 106 -6.61 -10.23 23.51
N GLU A 107 -7.67 -10.77 22.89
CA GLU A 107 -7.62 -12.04 22.19
C GLU A 107 -6.84 -11.95 20.87
N ILE A 108 -6.80 -10.78 20.23
CA ILE A 108 -6.10 -10.56 18.95
C ILE A 108 -4.76 -9.83 19.09
N SER A 109 -4.41 -9.32 20.28
CA SER A 109 -3.27 -8.42 20.48
C SER A 109 -1.94 -9.03 20.03
N HIS A 110 -1.78 -10.34 20.18
CA HIS A 110 -0.59 -11.07 19.73
C HIS A 110 -0.46 -11.09 18.19
N LEU A 111 -1.56 -11.23 17.45
CA LEU A 111 -1.55 -11.19 15.98
C LEU A 111 -1.22 -9.79 15.48
N VAL A 112 -1.83 -8.78 16.11
CA VAL A 112 -1.55 -7.37 15.81
C VAL A 112 -0.09 -7.02 16.09
N TYR A 113 0.45 -7.50 17.22
CA TYR A 113 1.86 -7.27 17.57
C TYR A 113 2.79 -7.95 16.56
N ASP A 114 2.54 -9.22 16.22
CA ASP A 114 3.33 -9.98 15.26
C ASP A 114 3.33 -9.33 13.87
N ASN A 115 2.25 -8.65 13.47
CA ASN A 115 2.14 -7.96 12.19
C ASN A 115 2.78 -6.57 12.17
N LEU A 116 2.80 -5.85 13.30
CA LEU A 116 3.15 -4.41 13.35
C LEU A 116 4.48 -4.11 14.06
N ASN A 117 5.04 -5.06 14.82
CA ASN A 117 6.26 -4.82 15.60
C ASN A 117 7.52 -4.94 14.75
N GLY A 118 8.42 -3.96 14.86
CA GLY A 118 9.64 -3.86 14.08
C GLY A 118 10.80 -4.75 14.54
N GLU A 119 10.77 -5.31 15.75
CA GLU A 119 11.78 -6.31 16.15
C GLU A 119 11.55 -7.66 15.46
N SER A 120 10.34 -7.90 14.96
CA SER A 120 10.13 -8.99 14.01
C SER A 120 10.93 -8.68 12.76
N PHE A 121 11.81 -9.61 12.36
CA PHE A 121 12.72 -9.51 11.19
C PHE A 121 12.06 -9.04 9.88
N TYR A 122 10.73 -8.99 9.82
CA TYR A 122 9.94 -8.86 8.61
C TYR A 122 9.37 -7.47 8.34
N LEU A 123 9.23 -6.61 9.35
CA LEU A 123 8.56 -5.32 9.17
C LEU A 123 9.52 -4.14 9.31
N LEU A 124 9.62 -3.34 8.24
CA LEU A 124 10.45 -2.13 8.23
C LEU A 124 9.61 -0.87 8.53
N SER A 125 8.38 -0.81 8.03
CA SER A 125 7.58 0.41 8.11
C SER A 125 6.10 0.13 8.36
N LEU A 126 5.48 0.99 9.17
CA LEU A 126 4.04 1.11 9.30
C LEU A 126 3.55 2.31 8.48
N SER A 127 2.52 2.14 7.67
CA SER A 127 1.91 3.18 6.86
C SER A 127 0.40 3.22 7.07
N GLY A 128 -0.17 4.41 6.93
CA GLY A 128 -1.61 4.63 6.96
C GLY A 128 -1.91 6.08 6.63
N HIS A 129 -3.18 6.44 6.56
CA HIS A 129 -3.60 7.80 6.22
C HIS A 129 -4.05 8.58 7.45
N ASN A 130 -3.31 9.62 7.84
CA ASN A 130 -3.47 10.33 9.11
C ASN A 130 -3.17 9.45 10.34
N ILE A 131 -2.35 8.42 10.13
CA ILE A 131 -2.12 7.32 11.08
C ILE A 131 -1.50 7.78 12.41
N LYS A 132 -0.68 8.84 12.39
CA LYS A 132 -0.01 9.34 13.61
C LYS A 132 -0.99 10.01 14.57
N ARG A 133 -2.06 10.61 14.05
CA ARG A 133 -3.07 11.32 14.84
C ARG A 133 -4.26 10.44 15.21
N PHE A 134 -4.54 9.43 14.38
CA PHE A 134 -5.73 8.62 14.49
C PHE A 134 -5.43 7.21 15.01
N ASP A 135 -4.83 6.36 14.19
CA ASP A 135 -4.74 4.92 14.48
C ASP A 135 -3.71 4.58 15.55
N ILE A 136 -2.51 5.14 15.48
CA ILE A 136 -1.42 4.81 16.42
C ILE A 136 -1.80 5.13 17.87
N PRO A 137 -2.37 6.30 18.20
CA PRO A 137 -2.83 6.57 19.56
C PRO A 137 -3.87 5.56 20.05
N ARG A 138 -4.83 5.17 19.20
CA ARG A 138 -5.92 4.23 19.55
C ARG A 138 -5.36 2.84 19.80
N LEU A 139 -4.40 2.43 18.98
CA LEU A 139 -3.69 1.18 19.15
C LEU A 139 -2.93 1.16 20.49
N ARG A 140 -2.21 2.25 20.81
CA ARG A 140 -1.49 2.39 22.09
C ARG A 140 -2.43 2.36 23.29
N GLU A 141 -3.57 3.04 23.21
CA GLU A 141 -4.63 3.02 24.24
C GLU A 141 -5.15 1.59 24.45
N ALA A 142 -5.44 0.85 23.38
CA ALA A 142 -5.91 -0.52 23.45
C ALA A 142 -4.88 -1.49 24.06
N TYR A 143 -3.59 -1.32 23.76
CA TYR A 143 -2.51 -2.08 24.39
C TYR A 143 -2.33 -1.73 25.88
N ALA A 144 -2.44 -0.44 26.22
CA ALA A 144 -2.40 0.01 27.61
C ALA A 144 -3.55 -0.56 28.44
N GLU A 145 -4.77 -0.62 27.88
CA GLU A 145 -5.95 -1.20 28.53
C GLU A 145 -5.73 -2.66 28.93
N ILE A 146 -5.05 -3.45 28.09
CA ILE A 146 -4.74 -4.86 28.37
C ILE A 146 -3.40 -5.06 29.10
N SER A 147 -2.78 -3.98 29.57
CA SER A 147 -1.48 -3.99 30.27
C SER A 147 -0.35 -4.67 29.47
N GLN A 148 -0.33 -4.47 28.15
CA GLN A 148 0.72 -4.99 27.25
C GLN A 148 1.44 -3.83 26.55
N PRO A 149 2.72 -3.99 26.17
CA PRO A 149 3.41 -2.98 25.37
C PRO A 149 2.86 -2.97 23.93
N PRO A 150 2.66 -1.78 23.33
CA PRO A 150 2.28 -1.67 21.92
C PRO A 150 3.43 -2.07 20.99
N PRO A 151 3.14 -2.42 19.72
CA PRO A 151 4.17 -2.66 18.72
C PRO A 151 4.98 -1.40 18.41
N GLU A 152 6.28 -1.58 18.17
CA GLU A 152 7.22 -0.51 17.80
C GLU A 152 7.74 -0.73 16.37
N PRO A 153 7.09 -0.13 15.34
CA PRO A 153 7.57 -0.23 13.97
C PRO A 153 8.88 0.55 13.78
N LYS A 154 9.79 0.06 12.92
CA LYS A 154 11.09 0.74 12.70
C LYS A 154 10.94 2.13 12.04
N ALA A 155 9.88 2.34 11.27
CA ALA A 155 9.52 3.62 10.67
C ALA A 155 7.99 3.79 10.55
N ILE A 156 7.52 5.04 10.54
CA ILE A 156 6.10 5.39 10.38
C ILE A 156 5.91 6.36 9.21
N ILE A 157 5.14 5.94 8.21
CA ILE A 157 4.77 6.68 7.02
C ILE A 157 3.32 7.14 7.13
N ASP A 158 3.12 8.39 7.53
CA ASP A 158 1.80 9.02 7.51
C ASP A 158 1.54 9.63 6.13
N THR A 159 0.65 9.01 5.35
CA THR A 159 0.43 9.37 3.95
C THR A 159 -0.26 10.72 3.80
N LEU A 160 -1.08 11.17 4.76
CA LEU A 160 -1.78 12.46 4.65
C LEU A 160 -0.79 13.65 4.56
N PRO A 161 0.10 13.89 5.54
CA PRO A 161 1.07 14.98 5.44
C PRO A 161 2.09 14.74 4.32
N LEU A 162 2.50 13.48 4.09
CA LEU A 162 3.44 13.14 3.02
C LEU A 162 2.91 13.53 1.65
N LEU A 163 1.69 13.11 1.32
CA LEU A 163 1.05 13.40 0.03
C LEU A 163 0.65 14.87 -0.07
N THR A 164 0.18 15.48 1.02
CA THR A 164 -0.11 16.93 1.02
C THR A 164 1.12 17.75 0.63
N HIS A 165 2.31 17.34 1.09
CA HIS A 165 3.55 18.01 0.75
C HIS A 165 4.09 17.63 -0.65
N LYS A 166 4.10 16.34 -1.01
CA LYS A 166 4.75 15.84 -2.24
C LYS A 166 3.86 15.85 -3.48
N PHE A 167 2.56 15.63 -3.31
CA PHE A 167 1.58 15.64 -4.39
C PHE A 167 0.85 16.99 -4.48
N GLY A 168 0.78 17.72 -3.37
CA GLY A 168 0.03 18.98 -3.26
C GLY A 168 -1.48 18.73 -3.12
N LYS A 169 -2.24 19.81 -2.90
CA LYS A 169 -3.70 19.78 -2.66
C LYS A 169 -4.55 19.61 -3.92
N ARG A 170 -4.05 18.84 -4.90
CA ARG A 170 -4.69 18.65 -6.21
C ARG A 170 -6.00 17.87 -6.12
N ALA A 171 -6.09 16.97 -5.15
CA ALA A 171 -7.31 16.25 -4.81
C ALA A 171 -8.14 16.98 -3.74
N GLY A 172 -8.06 18.31 -3.65
CA GLY A 172 -8.83 19.12 -2.70
C GLY A 172 -8.31 19.00 -1.26
N ASP A 173 -9.16 18.48 -0.35
CA ASP A 173 -8.85 18.40 1.08
C ASP A 173 -7.88 17.27 1.47
N MET A 174 -7.44 16.48 0.48
CA MET A 174 -6.48 15.37 0.63
C MET A 174 -6.96 14.24 1.55
N LYS A 175 -8.24 14.20 1.91
CA LYS A 175 -8.82 13.04 2.59
C LYS A 175 -8.89 11.85 1.62
N MET A 176 -8.93 10.65 2.19
CA MET A 176 -8.98 9.41 1.41
C MET A 176 -10.10 9.41 0.36
N ALA A 177 -11.34 9.75 0.74
CA ALA A 177 -12.45 9.86 -0.21
C ALA A 177 -12.21 10.85 -1.36
N SER A 178 -11.56 11.99 -1.09
CA SER A 178 -11.24 12.98 -2.13
C SER A 178 -10.14 12.49 -3.07
N LEU A 179 -9.13 11.79 -2.55
CA LEU A 179 -8.08 11.13 -3.32
C LEU A 179 -8.63 9.99 -4.17
N ALA A 180 -9.48 9.13 -3.60
CA ALA A 180 -10.15 8.05 -4.32
C ALA A 180 -10.98 8.58 -5.49
N ARG A 181 -11.77 9.64 -5.26
CA ARG A 181 -12.53 10.31 -6.31
C ARG A 181 -11.62 10.93 -7.38
N TYR A 182 -10.54 11.59 -6.97
CA TYR A 182 -9.58 12.22 -7.90
C TYR A 182 -8.98 11.21 -8.88
N PHE A 183 -8.75 9.98 -8.43
CA PHE A 183 -8.17 8.91 -9.24
C PHE A 183 -9.19 7.92 -9.83
N GLY A 184 -10.50 8.11 -9.59
CA GLY A 184 -11.53 7.18 -10.06
C GLY A 184 -11.50 5.81 -9.40
N LEU A 185 -11.03 5.70 -8.15
CA LEU A 185 -10.94 4.44 -7.38
C LEU A 185 -12.26 3.99 -6.74
N GLY A 186 -13.36 4.70 -6.99
CA GLY A 186 -14.66 4.46 -6.36
C GLY A 186 -14.81 5.15 -4.99
N ASN A 187 -15.83 4.73 -4.25
CA ASN A 187 -16.16 5.32 -2.95
C ASN A 187 -15.45 4.59 -1.81
N GLN A 188 -14.96 5.36 -0.82
CA GLN A 188 -14.46 4.82 0.44
C GLN A 188 -15.58 4.07 1.17
N THR A 189 -15.36 2.80 1.50
CA THR A 189 -16.36 1.93 2.14
C THR A 189 -16.40 2.12 3.65
N HIS A 190 -15.38 2.75 4.24
CA HIS A 190 -15.18 2.82 5.70
C HIS A 190 -15.05 1.42 6.30
N ARG A 191 -14.27 0.58 5.65
CA ARG A 191 -13.88 -0.74 6.14
C ARG A 191 -12.37 -0.76 6.21
N SER A 192 -11.83 -1.14 7.37
CA SER A 192 -10.40 -0.97 7.63
C SER A 192 -9.52 -1.66 6.58
N LEU A 193 -9.87 -2.87 6.15
CA LEU A 193 -9.07 -3.58 5.15
C LEU A 193 -9.12 -2.91 3.76
N ASP A 194 -10.30 -2.45 3.36
CA ASP A 194 -10.49 -1.77 2.08
C ASP A 194 -9.75 -0.42 2.08
N ASP A 195 -9.80 0.31 3.19
CA ASP A 195 -9.16 1.62 3.34
C ASP A 195 -7.62 1.49 3.45
N ALA A 196 -7.10 0.41 4.04
CA ALA A 196 -5.68 0.08 4.01
C ALA A 196 -5.19 -0.20 2.57
N ARG A 197 -5.96 -0.97 1.78
CA ARG A 197 -5.68 -1.20 0.34
C ARG A 197 -5.79 0.09 -0.47
N MET A 198 -6.81 0.90 -0.21
CA MET A 198 -7.00 2.18 -0.87
C MET A 198 -5.81 3.12 -0.58
N THR A 199 -5.28 3.10 0.65
CA THR A 199 -4.08 3.87 1.01
C THR A 199 -2.88 3.48 0.14
N LEU A 200 -2.68 2.17 -0.10
CA LEU A 200 -1.62 1.69 -0.98
C LEU A 200 -1.82 2.16 -2.43
N GLU A 201 -3.04 2.03 -2.98
CA GLU A 201 -3.34 2.43 -4.36
C GLU A 201 -3.22 3.94 -4.58
N VAL A 202 -3.72 4.74 -3.64
CA VAL A 202 -3.56 6.20 -3.66
C VAL A 202 -2.08 6.59 -3.61
N LEU A 203 -1.28 5.93 -2.77
CA LEU A 203 0.16 6.19 -2.69
C LEU A 203 0.87 5.88 -4.02
N LYS A 204 0.56 4.74 -4.65
CA LYS A 204 1.09 4.35 -5.97
C LYS A 204 0.78 5.39 -7.04
N LEU A 205 -0.48 5.82 -7.12
CA LEU A 205 -0.94 6.77 -8.12
C LEU A 205 -0.37 8.17 -7.89
N CYS A 206 -0.37 8.67 -6.65
CA CYS A 206 0.26 9.94 -6.33
C CYS A 206 1.76 9.94 -6.68
N ALA A 207 2.49 8.88 -6.33
CA ALA A 207 3.91 8.77 -6.63
C ALA A 207 4.18 8.76 -8.14
N THR A 208 3.41 7.96 -8.88
CA THR A 208 3.54 7.82 -10.34
C THR A 208 3.21 9.13 -11.06
N VAL A 209 2.10 9.78 -10.71
CA VAL A 209 1.71 11.06 -11.30
C VAL A 209 2.72 12.15 -10.96
N SER A 210 3.24 12.20 -9.73
CA SER A 210 4.30 13.15 -9.37
C SER A 210 5.58 12.91 -10.18
N LEU A 211 5.99 11.66 -10.37
CA LEU A 211 7.15 11.30 -11.18
C LEU A 211 6.97 11.73 -12.65
N LEU A 212 5.87 11.34 -13.28
CA LEU A 212 5.59 11.68 -14.69
C LEU A 212 5.60 13.19 -14.92
N ARG A 213 5.03 13.97 -13.99
CA ARG A 213 5.07 15.44 -14.08
C ARG A 213 6.45 16.03 -13.95
N SER A 214 7.34 15.40 -13.18
CA SER A 214 8.74 15.87 -13.10
C SER A 214 9.50 15.66 -14.40
N ILE A 215 9.07 14.71 -15.25
CA ILE A 215 9.69 14.39 -16.53
C ILE A 215 9.11 15.26 -17.66
N VAL A 216 7.79 15.44 -17.71
CA VAL A 216 7.08 16.17 -18.78
C VAL A 216 6.13 17.26 -18.24
N PRO A 217 6.66 18.34 -17.64
CA PRO A 217 5.85 19.35 -16.97
C PRO A 217 4.86 20.05 -17.91
N ASP A 218 5.26 20.36 -19.14
CA ASP A 218 4.47 21.18 -20.08
C ASP A 218 3.26 20.40 -20.65
N ILE A 219 3.47 19.13 -21.02
CA ILE A 219 2.42 18.28 -21.60
C ILE A 219 1.30 18.01 -20.57
N LEU A 220 1.68 17.75 -19.32
CA LEU A 220 0.72 17.44 -18.26
C LEU A 220 0.11 18.67 -17.59
N ALA A 221 0.61 19.87 -17.88
CA ALA A 221 -0.07 21.12 -17.52
C ALA A 221 -1.31 21.34 -18.40
N GLU A 222 -1.23 20.96 -19.68
CA GLU A 222 -2.31 21.07 -20.67
C GLU A 222 -3.47 20.11 -20.37
N THR A 223 -3.19 18.85 -20.02
CA THR A 223 -4.23 17.82 -19.79
C THR A 223 -5.14 18.15 -18.59
N ILE A 224 -4.63 18.83 -17.57
CA ILE A 224 -5.40 19.24 -16.38
C ILE A 224 -6.31 20.44 -16.70
N ARG A 225 -5.93 21.28 -17.67
CA ARG A 225 -6.77 22.40 -18.12
C ARG A 225 -7.94 21.94 -19.00
N LEU A 226 -7.86 20.74 -19.57
CA LEU A 226 -8.84 20.20 -20.53
C LEU A 226 -9.92 19.30 -19.90
N SER A 227 -10.00 19.14 -18.57
CA SER A 227 -11.17 18.51 -17.93
C SER A 227 -12.24 19.56 -17.60
N PRO A 228 -13.42 19.54 -18.26
CA PRO A 228 -14.34 20.67 -18.25
C PRO A 228 -15.36 20.61 -17.11
N SER A 229 -15.81 21.80 -16.76
CA SER A 229 -17.12 22.14 -16.19
C SER A 229 -18.27 21.39 -16.89
N ASP A 230 -19.29 21.03 -16.10
CA ASP A 230 -20.66 20.69 -16.47
C ASP A 230 -20.91 19.43 -17.32
N THR A 231 -21.20 18.31 -16.64
CA THR A 231 -21.94 17.18 -17.23
C THR A 231 -23.44 17.46 -17.15
N SER A 232 -24.10 17.69 -18.29
CA SER A 232 -25.55 17.45 -18.43
C SER A 232 -25.79 16.15 -19.19
N CYS A 233 -26.48 15.22 -18.52
CA CYS A 233 -27.21 14.04 -18.99
C CYS A 233 -26.73 13.30 -20.25
N CYS A 234 -26.24 12.06 -20.08
CA CYS A 234 -26.73 10.84 -20.73
C CYS A 234 -26.09 9.60 -20.06
N GLU A 235 -26.89 8.54 -19.87
CA GLU A 235 -26.56 7.25 -19.23
C GLU A 235 -25.55 6.39 -20.03
N PRO A 236 -24.97 5.33 -19.42
CA PRO A 236 -23.63 4.84 -19.76
C PRO A 236 -23.62 3.68 -20.76
N SER A 237 -22.54 3.61 -21.56
CA SER A 237 -22.18 2.40 -22.29
C SER A 237 -20.66 2.22 -22.36
N ASP A 238 -20.24 1.08 -21.81
CA ASP A 238 -19.04 0.28 -22.02
C ASP A 238 -17.61 0.85 -21.91
N SER A 239 -16.88 0.12 -21.07
CA SER A 239 -15.44 0.05 -20.82
C SER A 239 -14.57 0.02 -22.07
N SER A 240 -13.53 0.87 -22.12
CA SER A 240 -12.17 0.44 -22.54
C SER A 240 -11.10 1.52 -22.31
N ASP A 241 -10.16 1.17 -21.42
CA ASP A 241 -8.70 1.24 -21.61
C ASP A 241 -7.99 2.58 -21.88
N VAL A 242 -7.45 3.13 -20.79
CA VAL A 242 -6.37 4.15 -20.76
C VAL A 242 -5.09 3.67 -21.48
N THR A 243 -4.96 2.38 -21.74
CA THR A 243 -3.82 1.75 -22.43
C THR A 243 -3.65 2.23 -23.87
N THR A 244 -4.71 2.74 -24.51
CA THR A 244 -4.70 3.12 -25.94
C THR A 244 -4.01 4.47 -26.19
N LEU A 245 -3.87 5.34 -25.18
CA LEU A 245 -3.22 6.64 -25.34
C LEU A 245 -1.69 6.55 -25.44
N ILE A 246 -1.09 5.42 -25.05
CA ILE A 246 0.37 5.21 -25.08
C ILE A 246 0.85 4.75 -26.47
N SER A 247 -0.04 4.24 -27.33
CA SER A 247 0.35 3.68 -28.64
C SER A 247 0.55 4.72 -29.75
N LYS A 248 0.26 6.02 -29.51
CA LYS A 248 0.32 7.07 -30.55
C LYS A 248 1.57 7.95 -30.54
N THR A 249 2.54 7.70 -29.67
CA THR A 249 3.85 8.37 -29.77
C THR A 249 4.77 7.58 -30.69
N HIS A 250 4.79 7.94 -31.96
CA HIS A 250 5.85 7.53 -32.89
C HIS A 250 7.19 8.03 -32.35
N ILE A 251 8.04 7.12 -31.88
CA ILE A 251 9.48 7.37 -31.71
C ILE A 251 10.12 6.97 -33.02
N GLU A 252 10.49 7.95 -33.84
CA GLU A 252 11.46 7.74 -34.92
C GLU A 252 12.78 7.30 -34.29
N THR A 253 13.22 6.09 -34.64
CA THR A 253 14.55 5.60 -34.34
C THR A 253 15.38 5.76 -35.61
N ASP A 254 16.42 6.60 -35.53
CA ASP A 254 17.42 6.76 -36.58
C ASP A 254 18.05 5.39 -36.90
N LYS A 255 17.84 4.93 -38.14
CA LYS A 255 18.48 3.73 -38.66
C LYS A 255 19.95 4.01 -38.97
N ALA A 256 20.80 3.30 -38.24
CA ALA A 256 22.18 3.04 -38.60
C ALA A 256 22.29 2.56 -40.06
N LYS A 257 23.10 3.27 -40.85
CA LYS A 257 23.53 2.84 -42.19
C LYS A 257 24.47 1.63 -42.03
N ASN A 258 24.05 0.47 -42.55
CA ASN A 258 24.98 -0.58 -42.93
C ASN A 258 24.77 -0.91 -44.42
N GLY A 259 25.88 -1.01 -45.14
CA GLY A 259 25.94 -1.06 -46.59
C GLY A 259 25.67 -2.44 -47.20
N ARG A 260 25.52 -2.45 -48.53
CA ARG A 260 25.71 -3.65 -49.35
C ARG A 260 26.44 -3.31 -50.65
N GLN A 261 27.54 -4.04 -50.81
CA GLN A 261 28.50 -4.27 -51.89
C GLN A 261 28.06 -4.05 -53.36
N GLN A 262 29.03 -3.61 -54.18
CA GLN A 262 29.41 -4.27 -55.45
C GLN A 262 30.83 -3.86 -55.90
N GLN A 263 31.63 -4.89 -56.27
CA GLN A 263 32.79 -4.94 -57.21
C GLN A 263 34.02 -4.03 -56.89
N ASP A 264 35.29 -4.45 -56.95
CA ASP A 264 35.98 -5.33 -57.89
C ASP A 264 37.32 -5.89 -57.32
N GLU A 265 37.90 -6.77 -58.12
CA GLU A 265 39.06 -7.67 -58.08
C GLU A 265 40.46 -7.12 -57.66
N SER A 266 41.34 -8.08 -57.28
CA SER A 266 42.83 -8.09 -57.25
C SER A 266 43.59 -7.93 -55.91
N THR A 267 44.35 -8.98 -55.58
CA THR A 267 45.47 -9.11 -54.60
C THR A 267 46.78 -8.63 -55.30
N PRO A 268 47.91 -8.24 -54.64
CA PRO A 268 48.54 -8.92 -53.50
C PRO A 268 49.19 -8.06 -52.39
N SER A 269 49.56 -8.75 -51.31
CA SER A 269 50.34 -8.33 -50.12
C SER A 269 51.76 -7.80 -50.48
N PRO A 270 52.54 -7.14 -49.59
CA PRO A 270 53.06 -7.74 -48.34
C PRO A 270 53.17 -6.81 -47.10
N ASP A 271 53.33 -7.46 -45.95
CA ASP A 271 53.84 -6.96 -44.66
C ASP A 271 55.32 -6.50 -44.80
N PRO A 272 55.80 -5.50 -44.04
CA PRO A 272 56.62 -5.84 -42.86
C PRO A 272 56.61 -4.82 -41.68
N ASP A 273 56.62 -5.37 -40.47
CA ASP A 273 57.50 -5.07 -39.31
C ASP A 273 57.68 -3.65 -38.70
N ALA A 274 57.94 -3.71 -37.37
CA ALA A 274 58.61 -2.75 -36.47
C ALA A 274 57.70 -1.73 -35.73
N LYS A 275 57.39 -1.95 -34.44
CA LYS A 275 58.20 -1.73 -33.21
C LYS A 275 58.24 -0.27 -32.74
N ASP A 276 57.73 -0.06 -31.52
CA ASP A 276 58.29 0.75 -30.41
C ASP A 276 57.12 1.15 -29.48
N GLU A 277 56.89 0.48 -28.34
CA GLU A 277 57.55 0.68 -27.04
C GLU A 277 57.69 2.16 -26.63
N ALA A 278 56.85 2.53 -25.66
CA ALA A 278 57.27 2.97 -24.32
C ALA A 278 56.71 4.31 -23.81
N LEU A 279 56.39 4.21 -22.51
CA LEU A 279 56.43 5.21 -21.44
C LEU A 279 55.23 6.17 -21.26
N LEU A 280 54.33 5.91 -20.31
CA LEU A 280 54.39 6.13 -18.84
C LEU A 280 54.57 7.60 -18.42
N LYS A 281 53.78 7.96 -17.38
CA LYS A 281 53.87 9.10 -16.43
C LYS A 281 53.04 10.34 -16.78
N LEU A 282 52.36 11.04 -15.86
CA LEU A 282 52.00 10.90 -14.43
C LEU A 282 51.21 12.19 -14.04
N LYS A 283 50.62 12.19 -12.84
CA LYS A 283 50.18 13.32 -11.98
C LYS A 283 48.74 13.81 -12.20
N LEU A 284 47.81 13.60 -11.24
CA LEU A 284 47.71 14.20 -9.90
C LEU A 284 47.82 15.73 -9.91
N TYR A 285 46.65 16.39 -9.95
CA TYR A 285 46.19 17.38 -8.98
C TYR A 285 44.66 17.30 -8.88
#